data_AF-V5YXM9-F1
#
_entry.id   AF-V5YXM9-F1
#
_cell.length_a   1.000
_cell.length_b   1.000
_cell.length_c   1.000
_cell.angle_alpha   90.00
_cell.angle_beta   90.00
_cell.angle_gamma   90.00
#
_symmetry.space_group_name_H-M   'P 1'
#
loop_
_entity.id
_entity.type
_entity.pdbx_description
1 polymer ?
#
loop_
_entity_poly.entity_id
_entity_poly.type
_entity_poly.pdbx_seq_one_letter_code
_entity_poly.pdbx_strand_id
1 'polypeptide(L)' 'GRYCDQPEMFPGVAHFHTVRVAQPNGKWYNTELLRNLVNIWDLRGSGLTNLHGST' A
#
# COMPACT_ATOMS: atom_id res chain seq x y z
N GLY A 1 12.03 3.59 1.75
CA GLY A 1 11.09 4.40 0.96
C GLY A 1 11.64 4.62 -0.45
N ARG A 2 10.79 5.05 -1.39
CA ARG A 2 11.19 5.47 -2.74
C ARG A 2 10.80 6.94 -2.95
N TYR A 3 11.60 7.67 -3.71
CA TYR A 3 11.40 9.06 -4.12
C TYR A 3 11.47 9.16 -5.65
N CYS A 4 10.66 10.04 -6.25
CA CYS A 4 10.69 10.31 -7.69
C CYS A 4 11.91 11.17 -8.06
N ASP A 5 12.48 10.94 -9.25
CA ASP A 5 13.61 11.71 -9.81
C ASP A 5 13.19 13.06 -10.39
N GLN A 6 11.89 13.28 -10.60
CA GLN A 6 11.30 14.50 -11.15
C GLN A 6 10.13 15.02 -10.27
N PRO A 7 10.42 15.47 -9.03
CA PRO A 7 9.38 15.82 -8.06
C PRO A 7 8.52 17.04 -8.45
N GLU A 8 9.07 17.96 -9.25
CA GLU A 8 8.31 19.13 -9.75
C GLU A 8 7.29 18.74 -10.82
N MET A 9 7.65 17.78 -11.69
CA MET A 9 6.72 17.26 -12.71
C MET A 9 5.69 16.29 -12.11
N PHE A 10 6.06 15.54 -11.07
CA PHE A 10 5.19 14.53 -10.46
C PHE A 10 5.09 14.68 -8.93
N PRO A 11 4.52 15.79 -8.43
CA PRO A 11 4.51 16.09 -7.00
C PRO A 11 3.77 15.04 -6.16
N GLY A 12 2.72 14.40 -6.71
CA GLY A 12 1.93 13.38 -6.01
C GLY A 12 2.68 12.10 -5.68
N VAL A 13 3.84 11.85 -6.31
CA VAL A 13 4.70 10.67 -6.05
C VAL A 13 6.13 11.07 -5.70
N ALA A 14 6.36 12.35 -5.35
CA ALA A 14 7.65 12.79 -4.83
C ALA A 14 8.11 11.88 -3.68
N HIS A 15 7.17 11.47 -2.81
CA HIS A 15 7.35 10.42 -1.81
C HIS A 15 6.39 9.27 -2.11
N PHE A 16 6.92 8.08 -2.43
CA PHE A 16 6.09 6.92 -2.77
C PHE A 16 6.60 5.66 -2.05
N HIS A 17 6.36 5.61 -0.74
CA HIS A 17 6.88 4.55 0.11
C HIS A 17 5.97 3.31 0.09
N THR A 18 6.57 2.12 0.01
CA THR A 18 5.85 0.85 0.21
C THR A 18 5.91 0.44 1.68
N VAL A 19 4.76 0.18 2.29
CA VAL A 19 4.66 -0.42 3.63
C VAL A 19 4.42 -1.92 3.47
N ARG A 20 5.24 -2.73 4.13
CA ARG A 20 5.01 -4.19 4.20
C ARG A 20 4.16 -4.49 5.43
N VAL A 21 3.01 -5.11 5.22
CA VAL A 21 2.05 -5.49 6.28
C VAL A 21 2.11 -7.01 6.46
N ALA A 22 2.20 -7.47 7.70
CA ALA A 22 2.21 -8.90 8.02
C ALA A 22 0.85 -9.53 7.66
N GLN A 23 0.88 -10.53 6.79
CA GLN A 23 -0.30 -11.30 6.39
C GLN A 23 -0.63 -12.44 7.37
N PRO A 24 -1.91 -12.88 7.48
CA PRO A 24 -2.26 -14.12 8.14
C PRO A 24 -1.65 -15.33 7.43
N ASN A 25 -1.44 -16.40 8.19
CA ASN A 25 -0.95 -17.67 7.66
C ASN A 25 -1.90 -18.19 6.55
N GLY A 26 -1.31 -18.68 5.45
CA GLY A 26 -2.06 -19.18 4.30
C GLY A 26 -2.81 -18.12 3.49
N LYS A 27 -2.69 -16.83 3.82
CA LYS A 27 -3.36 -15.71 3.11
C LYS A 27 -4.89 -15.84 3.06
N TRP A 28 -5.49 -16.43 4.09
CA TRP A 28 -6.95 -16.50 4.23
C TRP A 28 -7.47 -15.24 4.92
N TYR A 29 -8.51 -14.65 4.35
CA TYR A 29 -9.12 -13.43 4.86
C TYR A 29 -10.64 -13.57 4.90
N ASN A 30 -11.25 -12.90 5.88
CA ASN A 30 -12.66 -12.52 5.75
C ASN A 30 -12.76 -11.14 5.08
N THR A 31 -13.95 -10.82 4.56
CA THR A 31 -14.14 -9.59 3.80
C THR A 31 -14.12 -8.34 4.69
N GLU A 32 -14.44 -8.46 5.97
CA GLU A 32 -14.38 -7.36 6.94
C GLU A 32 -12.94 -6.86 7.14
N LEU A 33 -11.99 -7.77 7.38
CA LEU A 33 -10.58 -7.47 7.55
C LEU A 33 -10.01 -6.74 6.33
N LEU A 34 -10.32 -7.22 5.13
CA LEU A 34 -9.85 -6.58 3.89
C LEU A 34 -10.44 -5.17 3.71
N ARG A 35 -11.74 -4.98 3.98
CA ARG A 35 -12.35 -3.64 3.90
C ARG A 35 -11.74 -2.67 4.90
N ASN A 36 -11.49 -3.14 6.13
CA ASN A 36 -10.85 -2.30 7.15
C ASN A 36 -9.43 -1.89 6.73
N LEU A 37 -8.65 -2.81 6.14
CA LEU A 37 -7.32 -2.50 5.61
C LEU A 37 -7.39 -1.46 4.48
N VAL A 38 -8.31 -1.63 3.52
CA VAL A 38 -8.49 -0.71 2.40
C VAL A 38 -8.93 0.67 2.89
N ASN A 39 -9.88 0.76 3.83
CA ASN A 39 -10.32 2.04 4.39
C ASN A 39 -9.17 2.85 5.01
N ILE A 40 -8.22 2.19 5.67
CA ILE A 40 -7.02 2.84 6.23
C ILE A 40 -6.11 3.31 5.09
N TRP A 41 -5.92 2.48 4.06
CA TRP A 41 -5.01 2.77 2.96
C TRP A 41 -5.54 3.84 2.00
N ASP A 42 -6.85 3.91 1.79
CA ASP A 42 -7.48 4.96 0.98
C ASP A 42 -7.34 6.33 1.65
N LEU A 43 -7.41 6.38 2.99
CA LEU A 43 -7.25 7.63 3.74
C LEU A 43 -5.79 8.11 3.80
N ARG A 44 -4.83 7.18 3.88
CA ARG A 44 -3.43 7.49 4.27
C ARG A 44 -2.38 7.13 3.23
N GLY A 45 -2.76 6.41 2.20
CA GLY A 45 -1.86 5.88 1.19
C GLY A 45 -2.31 6.27 -0.21
N SER A 46 -1.86 5.49 -1.19
CA SER A 46 -2.12 5.74 -2.61
C SER A 46 -3.35 5.00 -3.15
N GLY A 47 -4.02 4.17 -2.34
CA GLY A 47 -5.04 3.22 -2.80
C GLY A 47 -4.46 2.04 -3.59
N LEU A 48 -3.15 2.02 -3.88
CA LEU A 48 -2.49 0.95 -4.65
C LEU A 48 -1.84 -0.09 -3.72
N THR A 49 -2.03 -1.37 -4.01
CA THR A 49 -1.50 -2.48 -3.21
C THR A 49 -0.95 -3.60 -4.08
N ASN A 50 -0.01 -4.37 -3.53
CA ASN A 50 0.38 -5.68 -4.04
C ASN A 50 -0.15 -6.74 -3.07
N LEU A 51 -0.99 -7.67 -3.55
CA LEU A 51 -1.54 -8.79 -2.79
C LEU A 51 -1.07 -10.10 -3.45
N HIS A 52 0.13 -10.62 -3.20
CA HIS A 52 1.11 -10.29 -2.14
C HIS A 52 2.52 -10.09 -2.71
N GLY A 53 3.45 -9.65 -1.86
CA GLY A 53 4.88 -9.71 -2.16
C GLY A 53 5.39 -11.16 -2.22
N SER A 54 6.40 -11.41 -3.06
CA SER A 54 7.04 -12.72 -3.21
C SER A 54 8.09 -13.04 -2.13
N THR A 55 8.43 -12.07 -1.28
CA THR A 55 9.52 -12.14 -0.28
C THR A 55 9.00 -11.88 1.12
#